data_AF-A0A357G243-F1
#
_entry.id   AF-A0A357G243-F1
#
_cell.length_a   1.000
_cell.length_b   1.000
_cell.length_c   1.000
_cell.angle_alpha   90.00
_cell.angle_beta   90.00
_cell.angle_gamma   90.00
#
_symmetry.space_group_name_H-M   'P 1'
#
loop_
_entity.id
_entity.type
_entity.pdbx_description
1 polymer ?
#
loop_
_entity_poly.entity_id
_entity_poly.type
_entity_poly.pdbx_seq_one_letter_code
_entity_poly.pdbx_strand_id
1 'polypeptide(L)' 'VTQLIARRLRESGVYCEIWPFNHAPEERIRAFNPRGIILSGGPASVTTKDSPRAPEIVFTMGVPVFGICYGQQVMV' A
#
# COMPACT_ATOMS: atom_id res chain seq x y z
N VAL A 1 11.59 3.37 4.58
CA VAL A 1 10.62 4.36 4.06
C VAL A 1 9.23 4.16 4.65
N THR A 2 8.68 2.95 4.63
CA THR A 2 7.32 2.63 5.10
C THR A 2 7.01 3.13 6.52
N GLN A 3 7.90 2.94 7.48
CA GLN A 3 7.72 3.42 8.87
C GLN A 3 7.65 4.95 8.97
N LEU A 4 8.39 5.67 8.12
CA LEU A 4 8.38 7.14 8.13
C LEU A 4 7.04 7.68 7.59
N ILE A 5 6.49 7.05 6.55
CA ILE A 5 5.16 7.39 6.02
C ILE A 5 4.10 7.24 7.12
N ALA A 6 4.11 6.10 7.82
CA ALA A 6 3.17 5.85 8.91
C ALA A 6 3.34 6.84 10.06
N ARG A 7 4.58 7.18 10.42
CA ARG A 7 4.85 8.22 11.42
C ARG A 7 4.27 9.57 11.00
N ARG A 8 4.45 9.99 9.75
CA ARG A 8 3.89 11.26 9.23
C ARG A 8 2.36 11.28 9.27
N LEU A 9 1.70 10.20 8.87
CA LEU A 9 0.23 10.10 8.97
C LEU A 9 -0.25 10.22 10.41
N ARG A 10 0.42 9.53 11.34
CA ARG A 10 0.08 9.58 12.78
C ARG A 10 0.35 10.95 13.38
N GLU A 11 1.43 11.63 12.99
CA GLU A 11 1.71 13.03 13.36
C GLU A 11 0.64 13.99 12.85
N SER A 12 -0.02 13.68 11.72
CA SER A 12 -1.18 14.42 11.20
C SER A 12 -2.53 14.00 11.82
N GLY A 13 -2.53 13.15 12.85
CA GLY A 13 -3.75 12.71 13.55
C GLY A 13 -4.54 11.62 12.82
N VAL A 14 -3.96 10.98 11.80
CA VAL A 14 -4.60 9.91 11.03
C VAL A 14 -4.12 8.54 11.50
N TYR A 15 -5.05 7.72 11.97
CA TYR A 15 -4.75 6.33 12.30
C TYR A 15 -4.39 5.53 11.04
N CYS A 16 -3.34 4.72 11.11
CA CYS A 16 -2.92 3.84 10.03
C CYS A 16 -2.22 2.57 10.55
N GLU A 17 -2.39 1.49 9.79
CA GLU A 17 -1.65 0.23 9.95
C GLU A 17 -0.63 0.06 8.82
N ILE A 18 0.46 -0.67 9.09
CA ILE A 18 1.49 -1.02 8.10
C ILE A 18 1.39 -2.51 7.83
N TRP A 19 1.07 -2.89 6.59
CA TRP A 19 0.94 -4.29 6.21
C TRP A 19 2.02 -4.68 5.20
N PRO A 20 2.66 -5.86 5.36
CA PRO A 20 3.52 -6.42 4.33
C PRO A 20 2.74 -6.72 3.05
N PHE A 21 3.36 -6.53 1.87
CA PHE A 21 2.73 -6.78 0.57
C PHE A 21 2.26 -8.24 0.41
N ASN A 22 2.96 -9.18 1.05
CA ASN A 22 2.68 -10.61 1.05
C ASN A 22 1.74 -11.06 2.18
N HIS A 23 1.19 -10.13 2.97
CA HIS A 23 0.33 -10.44 4.11
C HIS A 23 -0.79 -9.40 4.28
N ALA A 24 -1.55 -9.23 3.20
CA ALA A 24 -2.69 -8.32 3.10
C ALA A 24 -3.84 -8.98 2.31
N PRO A 25 -4.48 -10.05 2.85
CA PRO A 25 -5.58 -10.72 2.16
C PRO A 25 -6.79 -9.79 2.02
N GLU A 26 -7.58 -10.01 0.98
CA GLU A 26 -8.69 -9.16 0.60
C GLU A 26 -9.72 -8.99 1.72
N GLU A 27 -10.07 -10.07 2.40
CA GLU A 27 -11.04 -10.08 3.50
C GLU A 27 -10.59 -9.16 4.63
N ARG A 28 -9.29 -9.15 4.91
CA ARG A 28 -8.71 -8.29 5.95
C ARG A 28 -8.73 -6.82 5.52
N ILE A 29 -8.41 -6.52 4.27
CA ILE A 29 -8.47 -5.15 3.73
C ILE A 29 -9.92 -4.63 3.81
N ARG A 30 -10.89 -5.45 3.41
CA ARG A 30 -12.32 -5.11 3.51
C ARG A 30 -12.78 -4.90 4.94
N ALA A 31 -12.39 -5.78 5.86
CA ALA A 31 -12.73 -5.67 7.28
C ALA A 31 -12.11 -4.43 7.94
N PHE A 32 -10.89 -4.05 7.53
CA PHE A 32 -10.24 -2.83 7.99
C PHE A 32 -10.93 -1.56 7.47
N ASN A 33 -11.62 -1.64 6.33
CA ASN A 33 -12.38 -0.55 5.72
C ASN A 33 -11.58 0.77 5.61
N PRO A 34 -10.41 0.76 4.94
CA PRO A 34 -9.53 1.92 4.87
C PRO A 34 -10.20 3.09 4.13
N ARG A 35 -9.90 4.31 4.56
CA ARG A 35 -10.30 5.53 3.83
C ARG A 35 -9.36 5.90 2.68
N GLY A 36 -8.21 5.25 2.60
CA GLY A 36 -7.20 5.40 1.56
C GLY A 36 -6.07 4.41 1.75
N ILE A 37 -5.35 4.11 0.69
CA ILE A 37 -4.27 3.11 0.66
C ILE A 37 -2.99 3.77 0.17
N ILE A 38 -1.87 3.51 0.85
CA ILE A 38 -0.55 3.97 0.42
C ILE A 38 0.29 2.76 0.03
N LEU A 39 0.76 2.72 -1.21
CA LEU A 39 1.74 1.76 -1.69
C LEU A 39 3.14 2.37 -1.50
N SER A 40 3.89 1.86 -0.53
CA SER A 40 5.23 2.39 -0.23
C SER A 40 6.26 2.02 -1.28
N GLY A 41 7.38 2.75 -1.29
CA GLY A 41 8.56 2.38 -2.08
C GLY A 41 9.22 1.07 -1.61
N GLY A 42 10.02 0.48 -2.48
CA GLY A 42 10.82 -0.72 -2.23
C GLY A 42 12.04 -0.76 -3.14
N PRO A 43 13.04 -1.61 -2.85
CA PRO A 43 14.28 -1.70 -3.63
C PRO A 43 14.14 -2.54 -4.91
N ALA A 44 12.99 -3.20 -5.12
CA ALA A 44 12.75 -4.07 -6.26
C ALA A 44 12.54 -3.26 -7.56
N SER A 45 12.74 -3.93 -8.70
CA SER A 45 12.30 -3.42 -10.00
C SER A 45 10.92 -4.00 -10.34
N VAL A 46 10.01 -3.20 -10.87
CA VAL A 46 8.68 -3.69 -11.29
C VAL A 46 8.78 -4.67 -12.48
N THR A 47 9.86 -4.60 -13.26
CA THR A 47 10.03 -5.41 -14.48
C THR A 47 10.46 -6.84 -14.22
N THR A 48 10.90 -7.20 -13.00
CA THR A 48 11.28 -8.58 -12.68
C THR A 48 10.05 -9.44 -12.40
N LYS A 49 10.09 -10.70 -12.86
CA LYS A 49 8.95 -11.63 -12.89
C LYS A 49 8.30 -11.83 -11.51
N ASP A 50 9.10 -11.97 -10.47
CA ASP A 50 8.63 -12.25 -9.10
C ASP A 50 8.65 -11.00 -8.22
N SER A 51 8.57 -9.82 -8.84
CA SER A 51 8.56 -8.57 -8.10
C SER A 51 7.27 -8.40 -7.28
N PRO A 52 7.33 -7.78 -6.09
CA PRO A 52 6.16 -7.55 -5.25
C PRO A 52 4.98 -6.91 -6.00
N ARG A 53 3.79 -7.48 -5.85
CA ARG A 53 2.55 -6.91 -6.38
C ARG A 53 1.57 -6.58 -5.27
N ALA A 54 0.82 -5.52 -5.46
CA ALA A 54 -0.29 -5.20 -4.59
C ALA A 54 -1.48 -6.14 -4.92
N PRO A 55 -2.27 -6.56 -3.93
CA PRO A 55 -3.52 -7.26 -4.17
C PRO A 55 -4.49 -6.43 -5.03
N GLU A 56 -5.24 -7.06 -5.94
CA GLU A 56 -6.16 -6.40 -6.87
C GLU A 56 -7.21 -5.53 -6.17
N ILE A 57 -7.64 -5.93 -4.96
CA ILE A 57 -8.59 -5.16 -4.15
C ILE A 57 -8.12 -3.74 -3.86
N VAL A 58 -6.80 -3.50 -3.81
CA VAL A 58 -6.25 -2.15 -3.59
C VAL A 58 -6.74 -1.18 -4.66
N PHE A 59 -6.90 -1.64 -5.90
CA PHE A 59 -7.30 -0.81 -7.04
C PHE A 59 -8.80 -0.80 -7.28
N THR A 60 -9.51 -1.83 -6.83
CA THR A 60 -10.95 -2.02 -7.11
C THR A 60 -11.89 -1.62 -5.95
N MET A 61 -11.36 -1.39 -4.74
CA MET A 61 -12.17 -1.03 -3.56
C MET A 61 -12.82 0.37 -3.65
N GLY A 62 -12.42 1.22 -4.60
CA GLY A 62 -13.02 2.55 -4.80
C GLY A 62 -12.55 3.61 -3.80
N VAL A 63 -11.44 3.37 -3.10
CA VAL A 63 -10.82 4.34 -2.19
C VAL A 63 -9.57 4.96 -2.84
N PRO A 64 -9.16 6.17 -2.47
CA PRO A 64 -7.95 6.78 -3.02
C PRO A 64 -6.69 5.93 -2.76
N VAL A 65 -5.88 5.74 -3.80
CA VAL A 65 -4.60 5.01 -3.73
C VAL A 65 -3.46 5.98 -4.05
N PHE A 66 -2.46 6.04 -3.17
CA PHE A 66 -1.27 6.85 -3.36
C PHE A 66 -0.01 5.97 -3.44
N GLY A 67 0.61 5.93 -4.61
CA GLY A 67 1.86 5.19 -4.85
C GLY A 67 3.09 6.07 -4.68
N ILE A 68 4.10 5.57 -3.97
CA ILE A 68 5.39 6.26 -3.79
C ILE A 68 6.50 5.43 -4.43
N CYS A 69 7.17 5.98 -5.44
CA CYS A 69 8.28 5.34 -6.15
C CYS A 69 7.86 3.95 -6.69
N TYR A 70 8.37 2.85 -6.13
CA TYR A 70 7.95 1.49 -6.50
C TYR A 70 6.42 1.30 -6.45
N GLY A 71 5.75 1.85 -5.44
CA GLY A 71 4.31 1.77 -5.32
C GLY A 71 3.58 2.44 -6.49
N GLN A 72 4.13 3.52 -7.04
CA GLN A 72 3.61 4.16 -8.25
C GLN A 72 3.89 3.31 -9.50
N GLN A 73 5.07 2.69 -9.58
CA GLN A 73 5.41 1.80 -10.70
C GLN A 73 4.50 0.57 -10.76
N VAL A 74 4.05 0.05 -9.62
CA VAL A 74 3.11 -1.08 -9.54
C VAL A 74 1.69 -0.69 -9.99
N MET A 75 1.36 0.61 -9.99
CA MET A 75 0.05 1.12 -10.44
C MET A 75 -0.05 1.31 -11.95
N VAL A 76 1.07 1.27 -12.67
CA VAL A 76 1.17 1.50 -14.13
C VAL A 76 1.48 0.19 -14.82
#